data_AF-A0A1I2YT37-F1
#
_entry.id   AF-A0A1I2YT37-F1
#
_cell.length_a   1.000
_cell.length_b   1.000
_cell.length_c   1.000
_cell.angle_alpha   90.00
_cell.angle_beta   90.00
_cell.angle_gamma   90.00
#
_symmetry.space_group_name_H-M   'P 1'
#
loop_
_entity.id
_entity.type
_entity.pdbx_description
1 polymer ?
#
loop_
_entity_poly.entity_id
_entity_poly.type
_entity_poly.pdbx_seq_one_letter_code
_entity_poly.pdbx_strand_id
1 'polypeptide(L)'
;MKKVGDYRKTLGVTKATELREIKSIYRSLMKDWHPDKFSESAESQLAAEIKSKEIIEAYTFLVSIAPETLAHAKDEYIQTTTLSNIQDFQFKDQILRIDFFDGSGYEYFDVPRAVYIKLVNADSPGRFARRHIFNEYPYRNVAKLATA
;
A
#
# COMPACT_ATOMS: atom_id res chain seq x y z
N MET A 1 1.98 12.09 0.40
CA MET A 1 2.25 10.70 -0.07
C MET A 1 1.79 10.59 -1.53
N LYS A 2 2.43 9.79 -2.39
CA LYS A 2 1.96 9.59 -3.78
C LYS A 2 0.63 8.80 -3.76
N LYS A 3 -0.27 9.06 -4.71
CA LYS A 3 -1.53 8.30 -4.82
C LYS A 3 -1.29 6.97 -5.54
N VAL A 4 -2.19 6.01 -5.37
CA VAL A 4 -2.14 4.71 -6.08
C VAL A 4 -1.99 4.89 -7.60
N GLY A 5 -2.70 5.87 -8.16
CA GLY A 5 -2.61 6.21 -9.59
C GLY A 5 -1.22 6.70 -10.03
N ASP A 6 -0.47 7.36 -9.15
CA ASP A 6 0.88 7.86 -9.48
C ASP A 6 1.88 6.70 -9.54
N TYR A 7 1.79 5.74 -8.61
CA TYR A 7 2.61 4.52 -8.65
C TYR A 7 2.35 3.69 -9.90
N ARG A 8 1.08 3.60 -10.33
CA ARG A 8 0.72 2.95 -11.60
C ARG A 8 1.37 3.66 -12.80
N LYS A 9 1.33 4.99 -12.84
CA LYS A 9 1.99 5.78 -13.89
C LYS A 9 3.52 5.57 -13.89
N THR A 10 4.15 5.51 -12.72
CA THR A 10 5.60 5.29 -12.61
C THR A 10 6.05 4.00 -13.27
N LEU A 11 5.27 2.92 -13.15
CA LEU A 11 5.56 1.63 -13.82
C LEU A 11 4.90 1.48 -15.19
N GLY A 12 4.09 2.44 -15.64
CA GLY A 12 3.33 2.31 -16.89
C GLY A 12 2.27 1.20 -16.86
N VAL A 13 1.72 0.90 -15.68
CA VAL A 13 0.72 -0.16 -15.47
C VAL A 13 -0.67 0.42 -15.26
N THR A 14 -1.70 -0.43 -15.39
CA THR A 14 -3.09 -0.06 -15.14
C THR A 14 -3.64 -0.77 -13.90
N LYS A 15 -4.90 -0.50 -13.53
CA LYS A 15 -5.58 -1.24 -12.46
C LYS A 15 -5.79 -2.73 -12.80
N ALA A 16 -5.83 -3.07 -14.08
CA ALA A 16 -6.05 -4.43 -14.57
C ALA A 16 -4.74 -5.20 -14.81
N THR A 17 -3.58 -4.57 -14.60
CA THR A 17 -2.29 -5.24 -14.80
C THR A 17 -2.07 -6.31 -13.72
N GLU A 18 -1.80 -7.53 -14.17
CA GLU A 18 -1.60 -8.69 -13.30
C GLU A 18 -0.28 -8.62 -12.53
N LEU A 19 -0.22 -9.24 -11.34
CA LEU A 19 0.97 -9.21 -10.48
C LEU A 19 2.23 -9.75 -11.19
N ARG A 20 2.08 -10.79 -12.01
CA ARG A 20 3.18 -11.34 -12.83
C ARG A 20 3.74 -10.30 -13.80
N GLU A 21 2.87 -9.51 -14.42
CA GLU A 21 3.25 -8.48 -15.37
C GLU A 21 3.92 -7.29 -14.65
N ILE A 22 3.39 -6.84 -13.51
CA ILE A 22 4.04 -5.83 -12.65
C ILE A 22 5.48 -6.27 -12.30
N LYS A 23 5.67 -7.53 -11.87
CA LYS A 23 7.00 -8.10 -11.59
C LYS A 23 7.91 -8.11 -12.82
N SER A 24 7.37 -8.40 -14.00
CA SER A 24 8.13 -8.40 -15.26
C SER A 24 8.59 -6.99 -15.64
N ILE A 25 7.68 -6.02 -15.60
CA ILE A 25 7.95 -4.62 -15.91
C ILE A 25 8.99 -4.04 -14.95
N TYR A 26 8.85 -4.31 -13.65
CA TYR A 26 9.84 -3.89 -12.66
C TYR A 26 11.26 -4.39 -13.00
N ARG A 27 11.42 -5.67 -13.33
CA ARG A 27 12.73 -6.23 -13.72
C ARG A 27 13.30 -5.56 -14.97
N SER A 28 12.45 -5.26 -15.96
CA SER A 28 12.87 -4.53 -17.16
C SER A 28 13.36 -3.12 -16.81
N LEU A 29 12.55 -2.36 -16.05
CA LEU A 29 12.88 -0.99 -15.66
C LEU A 29 14.16 -0.93 -14.81
N MET A 30 14.36 -1.88 -13.89
CA MET A 30 15.59 -1.94 -13.10
C MET A 30 16.81 -2.30 -13.95
N LYS A 31 16.66 -3.14 -14.99
CA LYS A 31 17.74 -3.39 -15.96
C LYS A 31 18.11 -2.13 -16.74
N ASP A 32 17.16 -1.24 -16.97
CA ASP A 32 17.39 0.00 -17.71
C ASP A 32 17.98 1.09 -16.83
N TRP A 33 17.48 1.22 -15.59
CA TRP A 33 17.75 2.32 -14.66
C TRP A 33 18.61 1.96 -13.45
N HIS A 34 19.30 0.81 -13.45
CA HIS A 34 20.22 0.48 -12.36
C HIS A 34 21.35 1.53 -12.27
N PRO A 35 21.66 2.09 -11.09
CA PRO A 35 22.69 3.12 -10.93
C PRO A 35 24.05 2.73 -11.53
N ASP A 36 24.42 1.44 -11.46
CA ASP A 36 25.68 0.92 -12.04
C ASP A 36 25.82 1.15 -13.55
N LYS A 37 24.72 1.37 -14.28
CA LYS A 37 24.76 1.68 -15.72
C LYS A 37 25.06 3.14 -16.02
N PHE A 38 25.09 4.00 -15.01
CA PHE A 38 25.24 5.46 -15.15
C PHE A 38 26.46 5.94 -14.35
N SER A 39 27.65 5.43 -14.71
CA SER A 39 28.92 5.79 -14.06
C SER A 39 29.67 6.92 -14.78
N GLU A 40 29.08 7.51 -15.82
CA GLU A 40 29.74 8.50 -16.68
C GLU A 40 29.93 9.85 -15.98
N SER A 41 29.02 10.21 -15.07
CA SER A 41 29.11 11.41 -14.24
C SER A 41 28.34 11.24 -12.93
N ALA A 42 28.74 11.99 -11.90
CA ALA A 42 28.04 12.02 -10.62
C ALA A 42 26.57 12.46 -10.76
N GLU A 43 26.28 13.36 -11.71
CA GLU A 43 24.91 13.81 -11.99
C GLU A 43 24.06 12.68 -12.62
N SER A 44 24.62 11.94 -13.58
CA SER A 44 23.94 10.81 -14.21
C SER A 44 23.64 9.68 -13.21
N GLN A 45 24.58 9.42 -12.31
CA GLN A 45 24.44 8.42 -11.26
C GLN A 45 23.36 8.81 -10.25
N LEU A 46 23.36 10.07 -9.82
CA LEU A 46 22.34 10.60 -8.91
C LEU A 46 20.94 10.55 -9.54
N ALA A 47 20.81 10.91 -10.82
CA ALA A 47 19.54 10.83 -11.53
C ALA A 47 19.01 9.39 -11.61
N ALA A 48 19.89 8.43 -11.90
CA ALA A 48 19.53 7.01 -11.92
C ALA A 48 19.17 6.47 -10.52
N GLU A 49 19.85 6.92 -9.47
CA GLU A 49 19.52 6.58 -8.08
C GLU A 49 18.12 7.08 -7.70
N ILE A 50 17.81 8.34 -8.01
CA ILE A 50 16.48 8.92 -7.77
C ILE A 50 15.42 8.11 -8.53
N LYS A 51 15.65 7.85 -9.83
CA LYS A 51 14.69 7.11 -10.67
C LYS A 51 14.47 5.67 -10.17
N SER A 52 15.53 4.95 -9.85
CA SER A 52 15.44 3.57 -9.35
C SER A 52 14.72 3.50 -8.00
N LYS A 53 14.95 4.46 -7.09
CA LYS A 53 14.18 4.58 -5.85
C LYS A 53 12.68 4.74 -6.12
N GLU A 54 12.29 5.60 -7.06
CA GLU A 54 10.88 5.77 -7.42
C GLU A 54 10.26 4.49 -8.01
N ILE A 55 11.00 3.77 -8.85
CA ILE A 55 10.58 2.49 -9.43
C ILE A 55 10.40 1.43 -8.33
N ILE A 56 11.35 1.32 -7.40
CA ILE A 56 11.30 0.38 -6.28
C ILE A 56 10.12 0.70 -5.36
N GLU A 57 9.90 1.97 -5.03
CA GLU A 57 8.78 2.40 -4.20
C GLU A 57 7.44 2.04 -4.87
N ALA A 58 7.27 2.38 -6.15
CA ALA A 58 6.06 2.06 -6.91
C ALA A 58 5.79 0.57 -7.02
N TYR A 59 6.83 -0.22 -7.30
CA TYR A 59 6.74 -1.68 -7.35
C TYR A 59 6.33 -2.26 -6.00
N THR A 60 7.03 -1.90 -4.93
CA THR A 60 6.77 -2.40 -3.58
C THR A 60 5.33 -2.09 -3.16
N PHE A 61 4.89 -0.86 -3.42
CA PHE A 61 3.52 -0.43 -3.15
C PHE A 61 2.49 -1.25 -3.93
N LEU A 62 2.62 -1.35 -5.26
CA LEU A 62 1.65 -2.03 -6.10
C LEU A 62 1.57 -3.54 -5.80
N VAL A 63 2.70 -4.17 -5.50
CA VAL A 63 2.73 -5.57 -5.05
C VAL A 63 2.00 -5.74 -3.73
N SER A 64 2.15 -4.81 -2.77
CA SER A 64 1.52 -4.90 -1.45
C SER A 64 -0.01 -4.81 -1.47
N ILE A 65 -0.59 -4.19 -2.50
CA ILE A 65 -2.04 -4.07 -2.69
C ILE A 65 -2.59 -5.00 -3.78
N ALA A 66 -1.75 -5.85 -4.37
CA ALA A 66 -2.18 -6.71 -5.48
C ALA A 66 -3.15 -7.80 -4.98
N PRO A 67 -4.21 -8.13 -5.74
CA PRO A 67 -5.20 -9.12 -5.32
C PRO A 67 -4.61 -10.48 -4.94
N GLU A 68 -3.60 -10.95 -5.69
CA GLU A 68 -2.90 -12.20 -5.41
C GLU A 68 -2.14 -12.13 -4.06
N THR A 69 -1.44 -11.03 -3.78
CA THR A 69 -0.78 -10.80 -2.48
C THR A 69 -1.79 -10.80 -1.33
N LEU A 70 -2.92 -10.11 -1.51
CA LEU A 70 -3.97 -10.04 -0.50
C LEU A 70 -4.68 -11.38 -0.30
N ALA A 71 -4.83 -12.19 -1.36
CA ALA A 71 -5.41 -13.53 -1.26
C ALA A 71 -4.56 -14.45 -0.36
N HIS A 72 -3.24 -14.35 -0.43
CA HIS A 72 -2.33 -15.12 0.45
C HIS A 72 -2.44 -14.72 1.93
N ALA A 73 -2.79 -13.47 2.24
CA ALA A 73 -2.93 -12.97 3.61
C ALA A 73 -4.40 -12.84 4.06
N LYS A 74 -5.34 -13.41 3.29
CA LYS A 74 -6.78 -13.16 3.47
C LYS A 74 -7.31 -13.69 4.79
N ASP A 75 -6.86 -14.88 5.21
CA ASP A 75 -7.33 -15.49 6.44
C ASP A 75 -6.85 -14.71 7.68
N GLU A 76 -5.59 -14.28 7.69
CA GLU A 76 -5.02 -13.39 8.73
C GLU A 76 -5.81 -12.08 8.79
N TYR A 77 -6.10 -11.48 7.62
CA TYR A 77 -6.91 -10.26 7.53
C TYR A 77 -8.33 -10.43 8.12
N ILE A 78 -9.02 -11.52 7.77
CA ILE A 78 -10.37 -11.81 8.28
C ILE A 78 -10.33 -12.04 9.79
N GLN A 79 -9.33 -12.78 10.29
CA GLN A 79 -9.16 -13.01 11.73
C GLN A 79 -8.98 -11.71 12.50
N THR A 80 -8.03 -10.86 12.11
CA THR A 80 -7.83 -9.54 12.74
C THR A 80 -9.11 -8.72 12.71
N THR A 81 -9.67 -8.51 11.50
CA THR A 81 -10.80 -7.59 11.33
C THR A 81 -12.08 -8.09 12.00
N THR A 82 -12.19 -9.39 12.27
CA THR A 82 -13.33 -9.99 12.96
C THR A 82 -13.14 -10.01 14.48
N LEU A 83 -11.97 -10.43 14.95
CA LEU A 83 -11.73 -10.77 16.36
C LEU A 83 -11.06 -9.66 17.16
N SER A 84 -10.28 -8.80 16.51
CA SER A 84 -9.54 -7.72 17.17
C SER A 84 -10.32 -6.41 17.14
N ASN A 85 -10.24 -5.67 18.25
CA ASN A 85 -10.78 -4.32 18.33
C ASN A 85 -9.78 -3.32 17.73
N ILE A 86 -10.30 -2.22 17.18
CA ILE A 86 -9.48 -1.10 16.73
C ILE A 86 -8.86 -0.44 17.95
N GLN A 87 -7.53 -0.31 17.94
CA GLN A 87 -6.77 0.38 18.97
C GLN A 87 -6.68 1.87 18.68
N ASP A 88 -6.29 2.23 17.46
CA ASP A 88 -6.17 3.61 17.00
C ASP A 88 -6.37 3.68 15.48
N PHE A 89 -6.65 4.88 14.97
CA PHE A 89 -6.68 5.12 13.54
C PHE A 89 -6.26 6.55 13.19
N GLN A 90 -5.56 6.69 12.07
CA GLN A 90 -5.02 7.96 11.59
C GLN A 90 -5.41 8.18 10.13
N PHE A 91 -5.74 9.42 9.78
CA PHE A 91 -6.12 9.77 8.42
C PHE A 91 -5.28 10.92 7.88
N LYS A 92 -4.61 10.68 6.75
CA LYS A 92 -3.79 11.67 6.04
C LYS A 92 -3.80 11.38 4.55
N ASP A 93 -3.92 12.41 3.71
CA ASP A 93 -3.82 12.29 2.24
C ASP A 93 -4.73 11.20 1.61
N GLN A 94 -5.95 11.01 2.14
CA GLN A 94 -6.90 9.94 1.72
C GLN A 94 -6.44 8.51 2.04
N ILE A 95 -5.52 8.39 3.00
CA ILE A 95 -5.02 7.12 3.52
C ILE A 95 -5.49 7.03 4.96
N LEU A 96 -6.28 5.99 5.23
CA LEU A 96 -6.73 5.65 6.57
C LEU A 96 -5.88 4.50 7.08
N ARG A 97 -5.05 4.76 8.09
CA ARG A 97 -4.36 3.72 8.86
C ARG A 97 -5.25 3.30 10.02
N ILE A 98 -5.39 2.00 10.23
CA ILE A 98 -6.08 1.41 11.38
C ILE A 98 -5.12 0.43 12.05
N ASP A 99 -4.84 0.65 13.31
CA ASP A 99 -4.03 -0.21 14.17
C ASP A 99 -4.97 -0.99 15.12
N PHE A 100 -4.67 -2.26 15.33
CA PHE A 100 -5.49 -3.21 16.09
C PHE A 100 -4.76 -3.67 17.36
N PHE A 101 -5.53 -4.07 18.38
CA PHE A 101 -4.96 -4.53 19.65
C PHE A 101 -4.16 -5.84 19.56
N ASP A 102 -4.26 -6.58 18.44
CA ASP A 102 -3.45 -7.78 18.18
C ASP A 102 -2.05 -7.42 17.61
N GLY A 103 -1.72 -6.12 17.52
CA GLY A 103 -0.46 -5.61 16.99
C GLY A 103 -0.42 -5.50 15.47
N SER A 104 -1.48 -5.89 14.78
CA SER A 104 -1.60 -5.73 13.33
C SER A 104 -2.05 -4.32 12.95
N GLY A 105 -1.79 -3.95 11.70
CA GLY A 105 -2.06 -2.60 11.21
C GLY A 105 -2.23 -2.61 9.71
N TYR A 106 -3.23 -1.87 9.24
CA TYR A 106 -3.63 -1.83 7.83
C TYR A 106 -3.81 -0.40 7.36
N GLU A 107 -3.32 -0.10 6.17
CA GLU A 107 -3.62 1.13 5.45
C GLU A 107 -4.67 0.86 4.39
N TYR A 108 -5.68 1.73 4.33
CA TYR A 108 -6.74 1.76 3.33
C TYR A 108 -6.57 3.02 2.47
N PHE A 109 -6.56 2.84 1.16
CA PHE A 109 -6.24 3.88 0.19
C PHE A 109 -7.49 4.43 -0.49
N ASP A 110 -7.38 5.67 -0.97
CA ASP A 110 -8.45 6.39 -1.67
C ASP A 110 -9.74 6.51 -0.82
N VAL A 111 -9.60 6.53 0.51
CA VAL A 111 -10.72 6.69 1.45
C VAL A 111 -11.19 8.14 1.45
N PRO A 112 -12.44 8.43 1.06
CA PRO A 112 -12.95 9.80 1.05
C PRO A 112 -12.98 10.39 2.47
N ARG A 113 -12.65 11.68 2.60
CA ARG A 113 -12.70 12.39 3.90
C ARG A 113 -14.06 12.26 4.59
N ALA A 114 -15.15 12.22 3.83
CA ALA A 114 -16.51 12.04 4.37
C ALA A 114 -16.69 10.68 5.09
N VAL A 115 -16.04 9.62 4.60
CA VAL A 115 -16.08 8.30 5.24
C VAL A 115 -15.28 8.31 6.54
N TYR A 116 -14.12 8.97 6.55
CA TYR A 116 -13.35 9.17 7.78
C TYR A 116 -14.13 9.96 8.85
N ILE A 117 -14.81 11.06 8.48
CA ILE A 117 -15.64 11.82 9.42
C ILE A 117 -16.74 10.94 10.01
N LYS A 118 -17.38 10.09 9.19
CA LYS A 118 -18.39 9.14 9.67
C LYS A 118 -17.80 8.08 10.59
N LEU A 119 -16.59 7.60 10.33
CA LEU A 119 -15.88 6.67 11.21
C LEU A 119 -15.64 7.26 12.60
N VAL A 120 -15.10 8.49 12.66
CA VAL A 120 -14.80 9.20 13.92
C VAL A 120 -16.05 9.42 14.77
N ASN A 121 -17.19 9.69 14.13
CA ASN A 121 -18.46 9.98 14.82
C ASN A 121 -19.37 8.74 15.00
N ALA A 122 -18.92 7.55 14.60
CA ALA A 122 -19.73 6.35 14.73
C ALA A 122 -19.75 5.86 16.18
N ASP A 123 -20.91 5.38 16.65
CA ASP A 123 -21.06 4.76 17.98
C ASP A 123 -20.06 3.61 18.22
N SER A 124 -19.66 2.93 17.13
CA SER A 124 -18.63 1.91 17.15
C SER A 124 -17.78 2.00 15.88
N PRO A 125 -16.54 2.53 15.97
CA PRO A 125 -15.61 2.60 14.84
C PRO A 125 -15.37 1.23 14.19
N GLY A 126 -15.22 0.17 15.00
CA GLY A 126 -15.04 -1.19 14.50
C GLY A 126 -16.24 -1.72 13.70
N ARG A 127 -17.47 -1.47 14.15
CA ARG A 127 -18.68 -1.86 13.39
C ARG A 127 -18.79 -1.07 12.08
N PHE A 128 -18.49 0.22 12.12
CA PHE A 128 -18.51 1.08 10.94
C PHE A 128 -17.49 0.62 9.90
N ALA A 129 -16.25 0.38 10.33
CA ALA A 129 -15.16 -0.05 9.45
C ALA A 129 -15.45 -1.38 8.75
N ARG A 130 -16.01 -2.37 9.47
CA ARG A 130 -16.43 -3.66 8.87
C ARG A 130 -17.46 -3.51 7.76
N ARG A 131 -18.37 -2.54 7.87
CA ARG A 131 -19.47 -2.34 6.91
C ARG A 131 -19.11 -1.45 5.73
N HIS A 132 -18.15 -0.55 5.92
CA HIS A 132 -17.96 0.57 4.99
C HIS A 132 -16.51 0.76 4.54
N ILE A 133 -15.54 0.00 5.07
CA ILE A 133 -14.11 0.25 4.83
C ILE A 133 -13.39 -1.04 4.40
N PHE A 134 -13.43 -2.09 5.21
CA PHE A 134 -12.53 -3.25 5.09
C PHE A 134 -12.54 -3.95 3.72
N ASN A 135 -13.70 -4.03 3.06
CA ASN A 135 -13.84 -4.67 1.75
C ASN A 135 -14.14 -3.68 0.62
N GLU A 136 -14.12 -2.38 0.89
CA GLU A 136 -14.51 -1.34 -0.06
C GLU A 136 -13.30 -0.59 -0.65
N TYR A 137 -12.20 -0.52 0.10
CA TYR A 137 -11.01 0.23 -0.30
C TYR A 137 -9.81 -0.70 -0.50
N PRO A 138 -8.95 -0.43 -1.51
CA PRO A 138 -7.66 -1.10 -1.61
C PRO A 138 -6.90 -0.93 -0.30
N TYR A 139 -6.27 -2.00 0.18
CA TYR A 139 -5.56 -1.98 1.45
C TYR A 139 -4.24 -2.74 1.36
N ARG A 140 -3.35 -2.49 2.32
CA ARG A 140 -2.16 -3.31 2.56
C ARG A 140 -1.95 -3.49 4.05
N ASN A 141 -1.31 -4.60 4.42
CA ASN A 141 -0.77 -4.78 5.76
C ASN A 141 0.49 -3.90 5.90
N VAL A 142 0.60 -3.17 7.02
CA VAL A 142 1.73 -2.30 7.36
C VAL A 142 2.35 -2.60 8.72
N ALA A 143 1.77 -3.51 9.50
CA ALA A 143 2.33 -3.89 10.79
C ALA A 143 2.35 -5.41 10.94
N LYS A 144 3.56 -5.95 11.01
CA LYS A 144 3.91 -6.95 12.01
C LYS A 144 4.81 -6.26 13.00
N LEU A 145 4.23 -5.64 14.03
CA LEU A 145 5.00 -5.39 15.24
C LEU A 145 5.29 -6.77 15.83
N ALA A 146 6.46 -7.30 15.47
CA ALA A 146 7.10 -8.34 16.25
C ALA A 146 7.43 -7.71 17.60
N THR A 147 6.51 -7.83 18.56
CA THR A 147 6.86 -7.68 19.97
C THR A 147 7.67 -8.93 20.32
N ALA A 148 9.00 -8.75 20.30
CA ALA A 148 9.93 -9.61 21.02
C ALA A 148 9.68 -9.52 22.53
#